data_AF-K1T2Y6-F1
#
_entry.id   AF-K1T2Y6-F1
#
_cell.length_a   1.000
_cell.length_b   1.000
_cell.length_c   1.000
_cell.angle_alpha   90.00
_cell.angle_beta   90.00
_cell.angle_gamma   90.00
#
_symmetry.space_group_name_H-M   'P 1'
#
loop_
_entity.id
_entity.type
_entity.pdbx_description
1 polymer ?
#
loop_
_entity_poly.entity_id
_entity_poly.type
_entity_poly.pdbx_seq_one_letter_code
_entity_poly.pdbx_strand_id
1 'polypeptide(L)'
;FSDRETVKKALIVPDYLFFGEEVGKNLDLSGWYGDNKKKKVCASGIIDILKRYNFTVEENTPFDQEVSLDPELLGKVFENLLASYNPETQTTARKQTGSFYTPREIVQYMVDESLVAHLKRTVGDELEEQYRQLMRYTDEEVPLTDAQRKQIMQSLYHCKILDPACGSGAFPMGMLQQMVHILNRIDPDNEMWKEMMLNVA
;
A
#
# COMPACT_ATOMS: atom_id res chain seq x y z
N PHE A 1 -13.18 -6.92 23.95
CA PHE A 1 -14.53 -7.24 24.43
C PHE A 1 -14.69 -6.63 25.82
N SER A 2 -15.65 -5.74 26.03
CA SER A 2 -15.77 -4.86 27.22
C SER A 2 -17.21 -4.87 27.72
N ASP A 3 -17.42 -5.14 29.01
CA ASP A 3 -18.74 -5.28 29.66
C ASP A 3 -19.41 -3.93 30.00
N ARG A 4 -19.10 -2.87 29.25
CA ARG A 4 -19.70 -1.55 29.48
C ARG A 4 -21.12 -1.50 28.89
N GLU A 5 -22.08 -1.05 29.69
CA GLU A 5 -23.50 -0.98 29.35
C GLU A 5 -23.81 -0.04 28.15
N THR A 6 -22.93 0.93 27.89
CA THR A 6 -22.95 1.78 26.69
C THR A 6 -22.66 1.03 25.39
N VAL A 7 -21.89 -0.06 25.46
CA VAL A 7 -21.55 -0.92 24.30
C VAL A 7 -22.75 -1.80 23.90
N LYS A 8 -23.69 -2.07 24.82
CA LYS A 8 -24.93 -2.81 24.51
C LYS A 8 -25.86 -2.06 23.54
N LYS A 9 -25.67 -0.74 23.37
CA LYS A 9 -26.35 0.08 22.33
C LYS A 9 -25.55 0.18 21.02
N ALA A 10 -24.36 -0.41 20.95
CA ALA A 10 -23.56 -0.44 19.74
C ALA A 10 -24.17 -1.42 18.73
N LEU A 11 -23.90 -1.19 17.44
CA LEU A 11 -24.25 -2.11 16.36
C LEU A 11 -23.67 -3.50 16.67
N ILE A 12 -24.56 -4.47 16.89
CA ILE A 12 -24.17 -5.88 17.03
C ILE A 12 -24.13 -6.46 15.62
N VAL A 13 -22.94 -6.79 15.14
CA VAL A 13 -22.76 -7.47 13.86
C VAL A 13 -22.72 -8.98 14.14
N PRO A 14 -23.60 -9.79 13.51
CA PRO A 14 -23.63 -11.23 13.77
C PRO A 14 -22.33 -11.94 13.41
N ASP A 15 -21.88 -12.84 14.28
CA ASP A 15 -20.62 -13.59 14.12
C ASP A 15 -20.58 -14.42 12.83
N TYR A 16 -21.72 -14.85 12.30
CA TYR A 16 -21.80 -15.64 11.08
C TYR A 16 -21.33 -14.91 9.81
N LEU A 17 -21.32 -13.57 9.85
CA LEU A 17 -20.75 -12.77 8.77
C LEU A 17 -19.23 -12.87 8.75
N PHE A 18 -18.60 -13.20 9.89
CA PHE A 18 -17.16 -13.36 10.03
C PHE A 18 -16.70 -14.81 9.99
N PHE A 19 -17.43 -15.71 10.65
CA PHE A 19 -17.09 -17.12 10.85
C PHE A 19 -18.24 -18.00 10.31
N GLY A 20 -18.06 -18.54 9.11
CA GLY A 20 -19.12 -19.18 8.32
C GLY A 20 -19.25 -20.69 8.50
N GLU A 21 -18.55 -21.30 9.47
CA GLU A 21 -18.47 -22.76 9.58
C GLU A 21 -19.82 -23.43 9.97
N GLU A 22 -20.68 -22.75 10.74
CA GLU A 22 -21.98 -23.30 11.17
C GLU A 22 -23.21 -22.49 10.71
N VAL A 23 -23.14 -21.16 10.67
CA VAL A 23 -24.33 -20.29 10.54
C VAL A 23 -24.54 -19.77 9.10
N GLY A 24 -23.54 -19.90 8.23
CA GLY A 24 -23.62 -19.47 6.81
C GLY A 24 -24.35 -20.45 5.88
N LYS A 25 -24.83 -21.59 6.38
CA LYS A 25 -25.48 -22.63 5.58
C LYS A 25 -27.00 -22.38 5.46
N ASN A 26 -27.55 -22.59 4.26
CA ASN A 26 -28.99 -22.45 3.96
C ASN A 26 -29.55 -21.03 4.17
N LEU A 27 -28.78 -19.99 3.86
CA LEU A 27 -29.28 -18.61 3.88
C LEU A 27 -30.23 -18.36 2.71
N ASP A 28 -31.33 -17.67 2.98
CA ASP A 28 -32.24 -17.17 1.95
C ASP A 28 -31.79 -15.77 1.52
N LEU A 29 -31.18 -15.69 0.34
CA LEU A 29 -30.74 -14.45 -0.29
C LEU A 29 -31.64 -14.06 -1.47
N SER A 30 -32.78 -14.75 -1.66
CA SER A 30 -33.66 -14.53 -2.82
C SER A 30 -34.23 -13.11 -2.86
N GLY A 31 -34.50 -12.50 -1.70
CA GLY A 31 -34.95 -11.11 -1.61
C GLY A 31 -33.89 -10.09 -2.03
N TRP A 32 -32.60 -10.37 -1.82
CA TRP A 32 -31.51 -9.46 -2.19
C TRP A 32 -31.14 -9.56 -3.68
N TYR A 33 -31.09 -10.78 -4.22
CA TYR A 33 -30.75 -11.02 -5.63
C TYR A 33 -31.95 -10.92 -6.58
N GLY A 34 -33.18 -10.84 -6.06
CA GLY A 34 -34.40 -10.95 -6.88
C GLY A 34 -34.58 -12.31 -7.55
N ASP A 35 -33.89 -13.35 -7.07
CA ASP A 35 -33.85 -14.68 -7.67
C ASP A 35 -34.34 -15.75 -6.67
N ASN A 36 -35.50 -16.33 -6.96
CA ASN A 36 -36.12 -17.39 -6.18
C ASN A 36 -35.28 -18.68 -6.07
N LYS A 37 -34.25 -18.85 -6.91
CA LYS A 37 -33.29 -19.97 -6.82
C LYS A 37 -32.26 -19.79 -5.71
N LYS A 38 -32.14 -18.60 -5.11
CA LYS A 38 -31.19 -18.26 -4.03
C LYS A 38 -31.77 -18.40 -2.62
N LYS A 39 -32.80 -19.23 -2.45
CA LYS A 39 -33.44 -19.49 -1.14
C LYS A 39 -32.61 -20.32 -0.16
N LYS A 40 -31.61 -21.04 -0.66
CA LYS A 40 -30.66 -21.81 0.15
C LYS A 40 -29.27 -21.65 -0.45
N VAL A 41 -28.50 -20.71 0.08
CA VAL A 41 -27.12 -20.46 -0.31
C VAL A 41 -26.23 -20.72 0.89
N CYS A 42 -25.08 -21.36 0.66
CA CYS A 42 -24.01 -21.39 1.64
C CYS A 42 -23.13 -20.16 1.42
N ALA A 43 -23.14 -19.21 2.36
CA ALA A 43 -22.19 -18.11 2.39
C ALA A 43 -21.03 -18.48 3.30
N SER A 44 -19.81 -18.13 2.89
CA SER A 44 -18.62 -18.21 3.75
C SER A 44 -18.48 -16.91 4.54
N GLY A 45 -18.03 -16.99 5.79
CA GLY A 45 -17.72 -15.81 6.57
C GLY A 45 -16.54 -15.04 5.95
N ILE A 46 -16.46 -13.72 6.17
CA ILE A 46 -15.41 -12.91 5.55
C ILE A 46 -14.01 -13.42 5.92
N ILE A 47 -13.80 -13.91 7.15
CA ILE A 47 -12.49 -14.46 7.56
C ILE A 47 -12.18 -15.74 6.80
N ASP A 48 -13.17 -16.61 6.56
CA ASP A 48 -12.98 -17.85 5.81
C ASP A 48 -12.74 -17.59 4.31
N ILE A 49 -13.27 -16.48 3.78
CA ILE A 49 -12.96 -16.02 2.43
C ILE A 49 -11.52 -15.51 2.39
N LEU A 50 -11.13 -14.62 3.30
CA LEU A 50 -9.79 -14.03 3.34
C LEU A 50 -8.72 -15.12 3.53
N LYS A 51 -8.94 -16.12 4.40
CA LYS A 51 -8.02 -17.27 4.61
C LYS A 51 -7.72 -18.09 3.35
N ARG A 52 -8.55 -18.02 2.30
CA ARG A 52 -8.30 -18.74 1.04
C ARG A 52 -7.24 -18.07 0.18
N TYR A 53 -6.81 -16.87 0.56
CA TYR A 53 -5.83 -16.09 -0.16
C TYR A 53 -4.54 -15.98 0.65
N ASN A 54 -3.42 -16.02 -0.06
CA ASN A 54 -2.11 -15.71 0.52
C ASN A 54 -1.94 -14.20 0.52
N PHE A 55 -1.94 -13.60 1.70
CA PHE A 55 -1.54 -12.20 1.89
C PHE A 55 -0.02 -12.15 2.04
N THR A 56 0.64 -11.38 1.18
CA THR A 56 2.05 -11.04 1.34
C THR A 56 2.17 -9.73 2.11
N VAL A 57 3.23 -9.61 2.90
CA VAL A 57 3.62 -8.33 3.50
C VAL A 57 4.40 -7.49 2.48
N GLU A 58 4.92 -8.13 1.45
CA GLU A 58 5.63 -7.52 0.33
C GLU A 58 4.62 -6.91 -0.65
N GLU A 59 4.73 -5.60 -0.86
CA GLU A 59 4.04 -4.90 -1.94
C GLU A 59 4.74 -5.30 -3.25
N ASN A 60 4.05 -6.07 -4.09
CA ASN A 60 4.61 -6.55 -5.34
C ASN A 60 5.06 -5.35 -6.20
N THR A 61 6.33 -5.37 -6.61
CA THR A 61 6.78 -4.55 -7.75
C THR A 61 6.06 -5.04 -9.01
N PRO A 62 5.92 -4.23 -10.07
CA PRO A 62 5.19 -4.61 -11.29
C PRO A 62 5.70 -5.89 -11.98
N PHE A 63 6.87 -6.39 -11.57
CA PHE A 63 7.61 -7.46 -12.23
C PHE A 63 7.47 -8.83 -11.53
N ASP A 64 7.04 -8.89 -10.26
CA ASP A 64 6.80 -10.14 -9.52
C ASP A 64 5.30 -10.36 -9.28
N GLN A 65 4.63 -10.85 -10.31
CA GLN A 65 3.22 -11.21 -10.23
C GLN A 65 3.07 -12.69 -9.80
N GLU A 66 3.54 -13.05 -8.61
CA GLU A 66 3.04 -14.27 -7.95
C GLU A 66 1.65 -14.02 -7.38
N VAL A 67 0.83 -15.07 -7.32
CA VAL A 67 -0.62 -15.08 -7.05
C VAL A 67 -0.95 -14.74 -5.58
N SER A 68 -0.49 -13.59 -5.12
CA SER A 68 -0.64 -13.06 -3.77
C SER A 68 -1.52 -11.82 -3.82
N LEU A 69 -2.46 -11.72 -2.88
CA LEU A 69 -3.34 -10.55 -2.84
C LEU A 69 -2.56 -9.35 -2.32
N ASP A 70 -2.38 -8.38 -3.22
CA ASP A 70 -1.77 -7.09 -2.94
C ASP A 70 -2.52 -6.34 -1.81
N PRO A 71 -1.83 -5.72 -0.84
CA PRO A 71 -2.44 -4.87 0.19
C PRO A 71 -3.38 -3.78 -0.36
N GLU A 72 -3.18 -3.31 -1.59
CA GLU A 72 -4.07 -2.38 -2.28
C GLU A 72 -5.49 -2.93 -2.47
N LEU A 73 -5.65 -4.25 -2.54
CA LEU A 73 -6.98 -4.87 -2.63
C LEU A 73 -7.82 -4.55 -1.39
N LEU A 74 -7.21 -4.42 -0.21
CA LEU A 74 -7.90 -3.96 0.99
C LEU A 74 -8.30 -2.49 0.86
N GLY A 75 -7.46 -1.66 0.23
CA GLY A 75 -7.79 -0.28 -0.13
C GLY A 75 -9.00 -0.20 -1.08
N LYS A 76 -8.98 -0.96 -2.18
CA LYS A 76 -10.08 -1.04 -3.15
C LYS A 76 -11.37 -1.59 -2.54
N VAL A 77 -11.26 -2.59 -1.67
CA VAL A 77 -12.41 -3.12 -0.92
C VAL A 77 -12.97 -2.04 0.00
N PHE A 78 -12.13 -1.32 0.74
CA PHE A 78 -12.55 -0.22 1.60
C PHE A 78 -13.24 0.91 0.80
N GLU A 79 -12.67 1.30 -0.34
CA GLU A 79 -13.26 2.29 -1.25
C GLU A 79 -14.62 1.85 -1.80
N ASN A 80 -14.74 0.59 -2.21
CA ASN A 80 -15.99 0.03 -2.73
C ASN A 80 -17.05 -0.09 -1.62
N LEU A 81 -16.65 -0.42 -0.40
CA LEU A 81 -17.53 -0.44 0.77
C LEU A 81 -18.03 0.97 1.10
N LEU A 82 -17.16 1.99 1.05
CA LEU A 82 -17.59 3.40 1.20
C LEU A 82 -18.40 3.91 0.00
N ALA A 83 -18.26 3.30 -1.18
CA ALA A 83 -19.06 3.60 -2.35
C ALA A 83 -20.45 2.92 -2.32
N SER A 84 -20.67 1.96 -1.41
CA SER A 84 -21.97 1.30 -1.28
C SER A 84 -23.02 2.32 -0.83
N TYR A 85 -23.99 2.51 -1.72
CA TYR A 85 -25.04 3.52 -1.68
C TYR A 85 -25.79 3.45 -0.34
N ASN A 86 -25.92 4.57 0.39
CA ASN A 86 -26.83 4.64 1.53
C ASN A 86 -28.26 4.91 1.01
N PRO A 87 -29.18 3.92 1.06
CA PRO A 87 -30.51 4.06 0.47
C PRO A 87 -31.35 5.17 1.12
N GLU A 88 -31.02 5.58 2.34
CA GLU A 88 -31.73 6.64 3.06
C GLU A 88 -31.31 8.06 2.64
N THR A 89 -30.07 8.26 2.19
CA THR A 89 -29.52 9.61 1.94
C THR A 89 -29.25 9.93 0.48
N GLN A 90 -29.42 8.97 -0.44
CA GLN A 90 -29.17 9.10 -1.90
C GLN A 90 -27.84 9.80 -2.27
N THR A 91 -26.86 9.76 -1.37
CA THR A 91 -25.58 10.46 -1.50
C THR A 91 -24.47 9.45 -1.34
N THR A 92 -23.52 9.45 -2.29
CA THR A 92 -22.30 8.65 -2.17
C THR A 92 -21.38 9.30 -1.13
N ALA A 93 -20.99 8.54 -0.09
CA ALA A 93 -20.13 9.02 0.99
C ALA A 93 -18.77 9.58 0.49
N ARG A 94 -18.37 9.24 -0.75
CA ARG A 94 -17.17 9.72 -1.45
C ARG A 94 -16.95 11.24 -1.40
N LYS A 95 -18.00 12.05 -1.58
CA LYS A 95 -17.84 13.51 -1.62
C LYS A 95 -17.65 14.15 -0.24
N GLN A 96 -18.04 13.47 0.83
CA GLN A 96 -18.01 14.03 2.17
C GLN A 96 -16.70 13.76 2.92
N THR A 97 -15.99 12.66 2.63
CA THR A 97 -14.73 12.33 3.30
C THR A 97 -13.47 12.72 2.52
N GLY A 98 -13.57 13.00 1.21
CA GLY A 98 -12.42 13.36 0.37
C GLY A 98 -11.41 12.23 0.15
N SER A 99 -11.77 11.00 0.52
CA SER A 99 -10.88 9.84 0.45
C SER A 99 -10.84 9.28 -0.97
N PHE A 100 -9.86 9.72 -1.76
CA PHE A 100 -9.56 9.19 -3.09
C PHE A 100 -8.14 8.64 -3.09
N TYR A 101 -7.98 7.37 -3.49
CA TYR A 101 -6.66 6.79 -3.67
C TYR A 101 -5.95 7.35 -4.91
N THR A 102 -4.66 7.67 -4.78
CA THR A 102 -3.83 8.13 -5.90
C THR A 102 -3.35 6.93 -6.73
N PRO A 103 -3.55 6.88 -8.05
CA PRO A 103 -3.08 5.78 -8.88
C PRO A 103 -1.56 5.55 -8.76
N ARG A 104 -1.13 4.28 -8.78
CA ARG A 104 0.30 3.90 -8.59
C ARG A 104 1.26 4.63 -9.52
N GLU A 105 0.92 4.73 -10.79
CA GLU A 105 1.75 5.41 -11.79
C GLU A 105 2.02 6.88 -11.42
N ILE A 106 1.02 7.55 -10.84
CA ILE A 106 1.15 8.94 -10.38
C ILE A 106 1.99 9.00 -9.11
N VAL A 107 1.80 8.08 -8.16
CA VAL A 107 2.62 8.00 -6.95
C VAL A 107 4.08 7.78 -7.33
N GLN A 108 4.38 6.79 -8.17
CA GLN A 108 5.72 6.48 -8.64
C GLN A 108 6.37 7.67 -9.34
N TYR A 109 5.66 8.29 -10.29
CA TYR A 109 6.16 9.47 -11.00
C TYR A 109 6.52 10.61 -10.05
N MET A 110 5.61 10.95 -9.14
CA MET A 110 5.83 12.03 -8.17
C MET A 110 6.96 11.69 -7.20
N VAL A 111 7.09 10.41 -6.85
CA VAL A 111 8.18 9.90 -6.02
C VAL A 111 9.52 10.10 -6.70
N ASP A 112 9.64 9.65 -7.95
CA ASP A 112 10.86 9.75 -8.73
C ASP A 112 11.27 11.22 -8.94
N GLU A 113 10.35 12.09 -9.36
CA GLU A 113 10.65 13.51 -9.55
C GLU A 113 11.06 14.20 -8.23
N SER A 114 10.44 13.83 -7.10
CA SER A 114 10.80 14.38 -5.79
C SER A 114 12.21 13.98 -5.36
N LEU A 115 12.58 12.71 -5.56
CA LEU A 115 13.92 12.21 -5.25
C LEU A 115 14.98 12.78 -6.19
N VAL A 116 14.69 12.90 -7.48
CA VAL A 116 15.59 13.54 -8.46
C VAL A 116 15.85 14.99 -8.06
N ALA A 117 14.81 15.75 -7.72
CA ALA A 117 14.96 17.12 -7.27
C ALA A 117 15.79 17.24 -5.98
N HIS A 118 15.59 16.33 -5.02
CA HIS A 118 16.37 16.29 -3.78
C HIS A 118 17.85 15.98 -4.04
N LEU A 119 18.14 14.97 -4.87
CA LEU A 119 19.51 14.58 -5.22
C LEU A 119 20.23 15.66 -6.04
N LYS A 120 19.56 16.29 -7.01
CA LYS A 120 20.11 17.46 -7.73
C LYS A 120 20.53 18.58 -6.78
N ARG A 121 19.75 18.84 -5.74
CA ARG A 121 20.04 19.91 -4.76
C ARG A 121 21.19 19.57 -3.81
N THR A 122 21.38 18.29 -3.48
CA THR A 122 22.25 17.85 -2.38
C THR A 122 23.55 17.21 -2.83
N VAL A 123 23.56 16.57 -4.00
CA VAL A 123 24.71 15.87 -4.56
C VAL A 123 25.26 16.62 -5.77
N GLY A 124 24.40 17.08 -6.68
CA GLY A 124 24.78 17.81 -7.88
C GLY A 124 23.79 17.63 -9.02
N ASP A 125 23.64 18.64 -9.87
CA ASP A 125 22.68 18.66 -10.97
C ASP A 125 23.14 17.83 -12.18
N GLU A 126 24.46 17.69 -12.32
CA GLU A 126 25.13 17.02 -13.43
C GLU A 126 24.93 15.50 -13.48
N LEU A 127 24.38 14.91 -12.42
CA LEU A 127 24.15 13.46 -12.32
C LEU A 127 22.67 13.07 -12.48
N GLU A 128 21.83 13.97 -13.01
CA GLU A 128 20.39 13.69 -13.17
C GLU A 128 20.12 12.38 -13.94
N GLU A 129 20.88 12.13 -15.01
CA GLU A 129 20.73 10.91 -15.80
C GLU A 129 21.02 9.67 -14.96
N GLN A 130 22.06 9.68 -14.12
CA GLN A 130 22.39 8.58 -13.22
C GLN A 130 21.34 8.41 -12.13
N TYR A 131 20.75 9.49 -11.61
CA TYR A 131 19.64 9.40 -10.64
C TYR A 131 18.43 8.70 -11.25
N ARG A 132 18.06 9.11 -12.48
CA ARG A 132 16.96 8.48 -13.22
C ARG A 132 17.28 7.03 -13.54
N GLN A 133 18.52 6.72 -13.93
CA GLN A 133 18.96 5.35 -14.13
C GLN A 133 18.79 4.52 -12.87
N LEU A 134 19.26 4.98 -11.71
CA LEU A 134 19.12 4.29 -10.41
C LEU A 134 17.66 3.99 -10.04
N MET A 135 16.72 4.86 -10.41
CA MET A 135 15.29 4.71 -10.13
C MET A 135 14.59 3.68 -11.00
N ARG A 136 15.19 3.29 -12.14
CA ARG A 136 14.62 2.27 -13.02
C ARG A 136 14.77 0.88 -12.41
N TYR A 137 13.80 0.02 -12.67
CA TYR A 137 13.83 -1.39 -12.29
C TYR A 137 14.53 -2.19 -13.39
N THR A 138 15.85 -2.02 -13.50
CA THR A 138 16.70 -2.73 -14.46
C THR A 138 18.01 -3.16 -13.80
N ASP A 139 18.62 -4.22 -14.32
CA ASP A 139 19.94 -4.71 -13.89
C ASP A 139 21.10 -3.96 -14.56
N GLU A 140 20.80 -2.87 -15.27
CA GLU A 140 21.83 -2.07 -15.93
C GLU A 140 22.75 -1.42 -14.90
N GLU A 141 24.06 -1.52 -15.12
CA GLU A 141 25.02 -0.89 -14.23
C GLU A 141 25.00 0.63 -14.42
N VAL A 142 24.91 1.37 -13.32
CA VAL A 142 24.91 2.84 -13.35
C VAL A 142 26.34 3.34 -13.16
N PRO A 143 26.89 4.13 -14.10
CA PRO A 143 28.27 4.63 -14.02
C PRO A 143 28.38 5.72 -12.95
N LEU A 144 28.73 5.32 -11.72
CA LEU A 144 28.94 6.18 -10.56
C LEU A 144 30.24 5.79 -9.85
N THR A 145 31.04 6.80 -9.49
CA THR A 145 32.22 6.62 -8.63
C THR A 145 31.81 6.32 -7.19
N ASP A 146 32.69 5.68 -6.42
CA ASP A 146 32.43 5.40 -4.99
C ASP A 146 32.14 6.67 -4.18
N ALA A 147 32.77 7.79 -4.54
CA ALA A 147 32.49 9.08 -3.92
C ALA A 147 31.05 9.54 -4.17
N GLN A 148 30.58 9.43 -5.42
CA GLN A 148 29.19 9.79 -5.77
C GLN A 148 28.18 8.84 -5.12
N ARG A 149 28.48 7.54 -5.09
CA ARG A 149 27.68 6.51 -4.38
C ARG A 149 27.50 6.88 -2.90
N LYS A 150 28.60 7.22 -2.21
CA LYS A 150 28.57 7.67 -0.81
C LYS A 150 27.80 8.97 -0.62
N GLN A 151 27.95 9.94 -1.51
CA GLN A 151 27.19 11.21 -1.45
C GLN A 151 25.68 11.00 -1.61
N ILE A 152 25.26 10.18 -2.58
CA ILE A 152 23.84 9.83 -2.78
C ILE A 152 23.30 9.12 -1.53
N MET A 153 24.03 8.13 -1.02
CA MET A 153 23.66 7.38 0.19
C MET A 153 23.47 8.30 1.41
N GLN A 154 24.42 9.22 1.64
CA GLN A 154 24.31 10.22 2.70
C GLN A 154 23.13 11.18 2.49
N SER A 155 22.88 11.59 1.25
CA SER A 155 21.76 12.45 0.91
C SER A 155 20.40 11.78 1.19
N LEU A 156 20.27 10.50 0.86
CA LEU A 156 19.07 9.70 1.16
C LEU A 156 18.89 9.52 2.66
N TYR A 157 19.96 9.22 3.40
CA TYR A 157 19.90 9.09 4.86
C TYR A 157 19.40 10.37 5.57
N HIS A 158 19.79 11.54 5.08
CA HIS A 158 19.35 12.83 5.62
C HIS A 158 18.03 13.33 5.03
N CYS A 159 17.45 12.61 4.06
CA CYS A 159 16.20 13.00 3.44
C CYS A 159 15.05 12.91 4.45
N LYS A 160 14.22 13.95 4.51
CA LYS A 160 13.04 14.01 5.37
C LYS A 160 11.81 14.24 4.50
N ILE A 161 10.87 13.31 4.57
CA ILE A 161 9.64 13.32 3.78
C ILE A 161 8.48 13.70 4.70
N LEU A 162 7.57 14.53 4.19
CA LEU A 162 6.35 14.92 4.89
C LEU A 162 5.18 14.91 3.91
N ASP A 163 4.17 14.09 4.21
CA ASP A 163 2.88 14.12 3.52
C ASP A 163 1.78 14.46 4.55
N PRO A 164 1.31 15.73 4.62
CA PRO A 164 0.29 16.16 5.58
C PRO A 164 -1.10 15.54 5.39
N ALA A 165 -1.35 14.91 4.25
CA ALA A 165 -2.64 14.34 3.88
C ALA A 165 -2.49 12.92 3.30
N CYS A 166 -1.64 12.11 3.94
CA CYS A 166 -1.15 10.85 3.38
C CYS A 166 -2.21 9.77 3.14
N GLY A 167 -3.41 9.89 3.71
CA GLY A 167 -4.50 8.95 3.50
C GLY A 167 -4.08 7.50 3.81
N SER A 168 -4.09 6.65 2.80
CA SER A 168 -3.64 5.25 2.87
C SER A 168 -2.12 5.08 3.04
N GLY A 169 -1.34 6.15 2.96
CA GLY A 169 0.12 6.12 3.09
C GLY A 169 0.88 5.86 1.79
N ALA A 170 0.22 5.98 0.63
CA ALA A 170 0.81 5.61 -0.67
C ALA A 170 2.12 6.37 -0.99
N PHE A 171 2.18 7.68 -0.72
CA PHE A 171 3.40 8.47 -0.98
C PHE A 171 4.56 8.14 -0.02
N PRO A 172 4.36 8.10 1.32
CA PRO A 172 5.41 7.64 2.24
C PRO A 172 5.93 6.23 1.93
N MET A 173 5.05 5.30 1.57
CA MET A 173 5.47 3.94 1.22
C MET A 173 6.23 3.91 -0.11
N GLY A 174 5.73 4.60 -1.14
CA GLY A 174 6.43 4.71 -2.42
C GLY A 174 7.81 5.35 -2.28
N MET A 175 7.93 6.39 -1.44
CA MET A 175 9.23 6.98 -1.09
C MET A 175 10.17 5.96 -0.46
N LEU A 176 9.72 5.24 0.56
CA LEU A 176 10.54 4.26 1.26
C LEU A 176 11.03 3.17 0.31
N GLN A 177 10.13 2.60 -0.50
CA GLN A 177 10.47 1.55 -1.46
C GLN A 177 11.48 2.04 -2.49
N GLN A 178 11.27 3.23 -3.05
CA GLN A 178 12.17 3.79 -4.04
C GLN A 178 13.55 4.13 -3.45
N MET A 179 13.61 4.64 -2.23
CA MET A 179 14.87 4.88 -1.53
C MET A 179 15.63 3.57 -1.28
N VAL A 180 14.94 2.52 -0.83
CA VAL A 180 15.55 1.19 -0.63
C VAL A 180 16.03 0.60 -1.94
N HIS A 181 15.26 0.73 -3.02
CA HIS A 181 15.67 0.29 -4.37
C HIS A 181 16.96 0.98 -4.81
N ILE A 182 17.04 2.31 -4.67
CA ILE A 182 18.25 3.06 -4.99
C ILE A 182 19.44 2.59 -4.15
N LEU A 183 19.25 2.39 -2.83
CA LEU A 183 20.30 1.91 -1.93
C LEU A 183 20.82 0.53 -2.35
N ASN A 184 19.93 -0.41 -2.67
CA ASN A 184 20.31 -1.75 -3.15
C ASN A 184 21.10 -1.69 -4.46
N ARG A 185 20.82 -0.74 -5.34
CA ARG A 185 21.59 -0.57 -6.59
C ARG A 185 22.95 0.11 -6.39
N ILE A 186 23.06 0.94 -5.35
CA ILE A 186 24.30 1.62 -5.00
C ILE A 186 25.25 0.69 -4.24
N ASP A 187 24.71 -0.12 -3.33
CA ASP A 187 25.43 -0.95 -2.37
C ASP A 187 24.70 -2.30 -2.15
N PRO A 188 24.74 -3.23 -3.12
CA PRO A 188 23.99 -4.48 -3.05
C PRO A 188 24.30 -5.34 -1.81
N ASP A 189 25.55 -5.29 -1.35
CA ASP A 189 26.05 -6.06 -0.21
C ASP A 189 25.93 -5.30 1.13
N ASN A 190 25.40 -4.07 1.11
CA ASN A 190 25.24 -3.18 2.28
C ASN A 190 26.56 -2.88 3.05
N GLU A 191 27.72 -3.01 2.40
CA GLU A 191 29.02 -2.79 3.05
C GLU A 191 29.25 -1.30 3.33
N MET A 192 29.00 -0.44 2.35
CA MET A 192 29.17 1.01 2.47
C MET A 192 28.14 1.61 3.43
N TRP A 193 26.89 1.12 3.39
CA TRP A 193 25.83 1.55 4.30
C TRP A 193 26.17 1.21 5.75
N LYS A 194 26.66 -0.01 5.99
CA LYS A 194 27.11 -0.44 7.32
C LYS A 194 28.27 0.41 7.84
N GLU A 195 29.28 0.67 6.99
CA GLU A 195 30.40 1.56 7.33
C GLU A 195 29.90 2.96 7.71
N MET A 196 28.98 3.52 6.91
CA MET A 196 28.39 4.83 7.17
C MET A 196 27.67 4.88 8.52
N MET A 197 26.86 3.86 8.83
CA MET A 197 26.11 3.80 10.10
C MET A 197 27.03 3.69 11.32
N LEU A 198 28.14 2.96 11.21
CA LEU A 198 29.14 2.87 12.29
C LEU A 198 29.86 4.19 12.56
N ASN A 199 29.98 5.05 11.55
CA ASN A 199 30.63 6.35 11.67
C ASN A 199 29.68 7.48 12.10
N VAL A 200 28.36 7.26 12.01
CA VAL A 200 27.32 8.21 12.42
C VAL A 200 26.86 7.99 13.87
N ALA A 201 27.06 6.77 14.41
CA ALA A 201 26.78 6.38 15.80
C ALA A 201 27.85 6.87 16.79
#